data_AF-A0A1Q7T642-F1
#
_entry.id   AF-A0A1Q7T642-F1
#
_cell.length_a   1.000
_cell.length_b   1.000
_cell.length_c   1.000
_cell.angle_alpha   90.00
_cell.angle_beta   90.00
_cell.angle_gamma   90.00
#
_symmetry.space_group_name_H-M   'P 1'
#
loop_
_entity.id
_entity.type
_entity.pdbx_description
1 polymer ?
#
loop_
_entity_poly.entity_id
_entity_poly.type
_entity_poly.pdbx_seq_one_letter_code
_entity_poly.pdbx_strand_id
1 'polypeptide(L)'
;MRLFQDARRTTHRVAIVVYDSTAPAGIGQGVSIEARADEQEIIHALHALERRGWKKPLQEVREASIHRVYKAVPEHLWNSTVGSLEWQRFDTRVPVDLLGK
;
A
#
# COMPACT_ATOMS: atom_id res chain seq x y z
N MET A 1 -34.83 19.09 -1.40
CA MET A 1 -33.99 19.98 -0.56
C MET A 1 -32.78 19.18 -0.10
N ARG A 2 -31.62 19.37 -0.73
CA ARG A 2 -30.35 18.71 -0.37
C ARG A 2 -29.82 19.38 0.89
N LEU A 3 -29.72 18.64 1.99
CA LEU A 3 -29.09 19.13 3.21
C LEU A 3 -28.14 18.04 3.73
N PHE A 4 -26.85 18.37 3.64
CA PHE A 4 -25.69 17.77 4.31
C PHE A 4 -25.19 16.39 3.82
N GLN A 5 -24.52 16.38 2.67
CA GLN A 5 -23.52 15.36 2.31
C GLN A 5 -22.15 15.68 2.94
N ASP A 6 -22.05 15.84 4.27
CA ASP A 6 -20.79 16.33 4.86
C ASP A 6 -20.39 15.71 6.20
N ALA A 7 -20.44 14.38 6.29
CA ALA A 7 -19.89 13.69 7.46
C ALA A 7 -19.46 12.24 7.17
N ARG A 8 -18.59 12.01 6.16
CA ARG A 8 -17.84 10.73 6.04
C ARG A 8 -16.72 10.67 4.98
N ARG A 9 -15.99 11.76 4.71
CA ARG A 9 -14.63 11.61 4.16
C ARG A 9 -13.68 11.18 5.27
N THR A 10 -13.85 9.95 5.76
CA THR A 10 -12.82 9.27 6.55
C THR A 10 -11.64 9.06 5.61
N THR A 11 -10.68 9.97 5.62
CA THR A 11 -9.38 9.75 4.99
C THR A 11 -8.67 8.69 5.81
N HIS A 12 -8.91 7.42 5.49
CA HIS A 12 -8.20 6.31 6.11
C HIS A 12 -6.76 6.37 5.63
N ARG A 13 -5.88 7.00 6.42
CA ARG A 13 -4.44 6.91 6.21
C ARG A 13 -3.99 5.52 6.62
N VAL A 14 -3.24 4.87 5.75
CA VAL A 14 -2.73 3.52 5.96
C VAL A 14 -1.22 3.51 5.77
N ALA A 15 -0.54 2.70 6.57
CA ALA A 15 0.86 2.37 6.39
C ALA A 15 0.95 0.96 5.80
N ILE A 16 1.60 0.81 4.65
CA ILE A 16 1.87 -0.48 4.02
C ILE A 16 3.37 -0.70 4.08
N VAL A 17 3.79 -1.82 4.67
CA VAL A 17 5.19 -2.22 4.71
C VAL A 17 5.34 -3.52 3.93
N VAL A 18 6.18 -3.49 2.90
CA VAL A 18 6.57 -4.68 2.13
C VAL A 18 8.02 -4.95 2.45
N TYR A 19 8.35 -6.16 2.89
CA TYR A 19 9.72 -6.54 3.24
C TYR A 19 10.02 -7.96 2.80
N ASP A 20 11.30 -8.24 2.56
CA ASP A 20 11.77 -9.60 2.32
C ASP A 20 11.87 -10.35 3.65
N SER A 21 10.91 -11.25 3.90
CA SER A 21 10.86 -12.07 5.12
C SER A 21 11.87 -13.21 5.14
N THR A 22 12.57 -13.48 4.04
CA THR A 22 13.58 -14.54 3.94
C THR A 22 14.98 -14.05 4.26
N ALA A 23 15.19 -12.73 4.27
CA ALA A 23 16.46 -12.13 4.60
C ALA A 23 16.76 -12.23 6.12
N PRO A 24 18.03 -12.44 6.52
CA PRO A 24 18.41 -12.36 7.91
C PRO A 24 18.10 -10.98 8.51
N ALA A 25 17.91 -10.95 9.83
CA ALA A 25 17.65 -9.72 10.56
C ALA A 25 18.70 -8.64 10.27
N GLY A 26 18.25 -7.43 9.94
CA GLY A 26 19.13 -6.30 9.63
C GLY A 26 19.89 -6.44 8.30
N ILE A 27 19.37 -7.23 7.35
CA ILE A 27 19.88 -7.30 5.96
C ILE A 27 18.73 -7.18 4.94
N GLY A 28 17.48 -7.38 5.39
CA GLY A 28 16.30 -7.30 4.54
C GLY A 28 16.09 -5.92 3.93
N GLN A 29 15.72 -5.91 2.66
CA GLN A 29 15.21 -4.71 2.00
C GLN A 29 13.71 -4.64 2.21
N GLY A 30 13.20 -3.41 2.27
CA GLY A 30 11.77 -3.19 2.35
C GLY A 30 11.36 -1.87 1.74
N VAL A 31 10.05 -1.71 1.59
CA VAL A 31 9.41 -0.48 1.13
C VAL A 31 8.35 -0.14 2.15
N SER A 32 8.41 1.09 2.67
CA SER A 32 7.38 1.67 3.52
C SER A 32 6.57 2.67 2.70
N ILE A 33 5.25 2.55 2.74
CA ILE A 33 4.31 3.39 1.99
C ILE A 33 3.32 4.00 2.98
N GLU A 34 3.30 5.31 3.08
CA GLU A 34 2.14 6.01 3.64
C GLU A 34 1.19 6.33 2.51
N ALA A 35 -0.07 5.96 2.66
CA ALA A 35 -1.07 6.14 1.63
C ALA A 35 -2.42 6.57 2.19
N ARG A 36 -3.18 7.30 1.36
CA ARG A 36 -4.61 7.48 1.57
C ARG A 36 -5.36 6.30 0.95
N ALA A 37 -6.22 5.66 1.71
CA ALA A 37 -7.12 4.64 1.19
C ALA A 37 -8.36 5.32 0.56
N ASP A 38 -8.55 5.09 -0.73
CA ASP A 38 -9.68 5.58 -1.51
C ASP A 38 -10.61 4.41 -1.82
N GLU A 39 -11.86 4.47 -1.36
CA GLU A 39 -12.81 3.38 -1.59
C GLU A 39 -13.09 3.24 -3.09
N GLN A 40 -13.17 2.00 -3.58
CA GLN A 40 -13.38 1.69 -4.99
C GLN A 40 -14.49 0.65 -5.13
N GLU A 41 -15.19 0.70 -6.27
CA GLU A 41 -16.05 -0.39 -6.67
C GLU A 41 -15.23 -1.65 -6.93
N ILE A 42 -15.68 -2.79 -6.37
CA ILE A 42 -14.98 -4.09 -6.45
C ILE A 42 -14.70 -4.47 -7.90
N ILE A 43 -15.69 -4.31 -8.80
CA ILE A 43 -15.56 -4.66 -10.22
C ILE A 43 -14.46 -3.83 -10.89
N HIS A 44 -14.41 -2.52 -10.61
CA HIS A 44 -13.38 -1.63 -11.17
C HIS A 44 -11.97 -2.04 -10.71
N ALA A 45 -11.81 -2.32 -9.41
CA ALA A 45 -10.53 -2.74 -8.86
C ALA A 45 -10.06 -4.08 -9.44
N LEU A 46 -10.96 -5.04 -9.60
CA LEU A 46 -10.66 -6.35 -10.18
C LEU A 46 -10.17 -6.26 -11.62
N HIS A 47 -10.86 -5.50 -12.48
CA HIS A 47 -10.41 -5.27 -13.86
C HIS A 47 -9.07 -4.52 -13.92
N ALA A 48 -8.80 -3.62 -12.99
CA ALA A 48 -7.50 -2.95 -12.91
C ALA A 48 -6.37 -3.93 -12.57
N LEU A 49 -6.61 -4.90 -11.68
CA LEU A 49 -5.63 -5.95 -11.33
C LEU A 49 -5.38 -6.90 -12.50
N GLU A 50 -6.44 -7.35 -13.19
CA GLU A 50 -6.34 -8.22 -14.36
C GLU A 50 -5.48 -7.58 -15.47
N ARG A 51 -5.73 -6.31 -15.80
CA ARG A 51 -4.91 -5.55 -16.77
C ARG A 51 -3.44 -5.41 -16.38
N ARG A 52 -3.11 -5.50 -15.10
CA ARG A 52 -1.74 -5.46 -14.57
C ARG A 52 -1.10 -6.84 -14.49
N GLY A 53 -1.72 -7.86 -15.07
CA GLY A 53 -1.20 -9.22 -15.12
C GLY A 53 -1.38 -9.99 -13.81
N TRP A 54 -2.29 -9.57 -12.94
CA TRP A 54 -2.61 -10.35 -11.75
C TRP A 54 -3.31 -11.65 -12.15
N LYS A 55 -2.69 -12.79 -11.81
CA LYS A 55 -3.12 -14.13 -12.27
C LYS A 55 -3.99 -14.89 -11.28
N LYS A 56 -4.25 -14.36 -10.08
CA LYS A 56 -5.15 -15.04 -9.15
C LYS A 56 -6.56 -15.06 -9.73
N PRO A 57 -7.30 -16.17 -9.62
CA PRO A 57 -8.65 -16.23 -10.15
C PRO A 57 -9.51 -15.17 -9.49
N LEU A 58 -10.11 -14.29 -10.31
CA LEU A 58 -11.12 -13.31 -9.86
C LEU A 58 -12.26 -13.99 -9.10
N GLN A 59 -12.49 -15.28 -9.37
CA GLN A 59 -13.46 -16.11 -8.71
C GLN A 59 -13.15 -16.35 -7.22
N GLU A 60 -11.89 -16.62 -6.84
CA GLU A 60 -11.49 -16.77 -5.43
C GLU A 60 -11.77 -15.49 -4.62
N VAL A 61 -11.58 -14.34 -5.27
CA VAL A 61 -11.79 -13.01 -4.68
C VAL A 61 -13.27 -12.70 -4.50
N ARG A 62 -14.10 -13.12 -5.46
CA ARG A 62 -15.56 -12.98 -5.40
C ARG A 62 -16.18 -13.88 -4.34
N GLU A 63 -15.63 -15.07 -4.14
CA GLU A 63 -16.08 -16.04 -3.14
C GLU A 63 -15.66 -15.66 -1.70
N ALA A 64 -14.62 -14.82 -1.54
CA ALA A 64 -14.09 -14.39 -0.25
C ALA A 64 -14.98 -13.41 0.56
N SER A 65 -16.24 -13.18 0.17
CA SER A 65 -17.18 -12.25 0.85
C SER A 65 -16.57 -10.85 1.07
N ILE A 66 -15.90 -10.31 0.05
CA ILE A 66 -15.28 -8.98 0.13
C ILE A 66 -16.36 -7.90 0.13
N HIS A 67 -16.45 -7.17 1.24
CA HIS A 67 -17.46 -6.11 1.38
C HIS A 67 -16.99 -4.74 0.87
N ARG A 68 -15.67 -4.47 0.90
CA ARG A 68 -15.10 -3.17 0.50
C ARG A 68 -13.71 -3.34 -0.09
N VAL A 69 -13.39 -2.53 -1.09
CA VAL A 69 -12.06 -2.49 -1.71
C VAL A 69 -11.56 -1.06 -1.67
N TYR A 70 -10.27 -0.89 -1.37
CA TYR A 70 -9.63 0.40 -1.31
C TYR A 70 -8.40 0.43 -2.22
N LYS A 71 -8.25 1.50 -2.97
CA LYS A 71 -7.02 1.87 -3.65
C LYS A 71 -6.15 2.65 -2.68
N ALA A 72 -4.97 2.11 -2.36
CA ALA A 72 -3.94 2.88 -1.67
C ALA A 72 -3.31 3.87 -2.65
N VAL A 73 -3.47 5.17 -2.39
CA VAL A 73 -2.81 6.26 -3.12
C VAL A 73 -1.61 6.72 -2.29
N PRO A 74 -0.36 6.42 -2.70
CA PRO A 74 0.82 6.81 -1.94
C PRO A 74 0.92 8.32 -1.77
N GLU A 75 1.15 8.77 -0.54
CA GLU A 75 1.49 10.15 -0.19
C GLU A 75 3.00 10.27 0.07
N HIS A 76 3.59 9.25 0.71
CA HIS A 76 5.03 9.14 0.91
C HIS A 76 5.52 7.70 0.70
N LEU A 77 6.74 7.56 0.19
CA LEU A 77 7.39 6.27 -0.07
C LEU A 77 8.83 6.31 0.43
N TRP A 78 9.26 5.25 1.09
CA TRP A 78 10.65 5.06 1.50
C TRP A 78 11.12 3.66 1.17
N ASN A 79 12.35 3.56 0.65
CA ASN A 79 13.09 2.31 0.66
C ASN A 79 13.74 2.15 2.04
N SER A 80 13.38 1.09 2.74
CA SER A 80 14.03 0.65 3.97
C SER A 80 15.37 0.01 3.60
N THR A 81 16.44 0.59 4.11
CA THR A 81 17.82 0.15 3.93
C THR A 81 18.47 -0.09 5.28
N VAL A 82 19.65 -0.70 5.28
CA VAL A 82 20.41 -0.94 6.52
C VAL A 82 21.59 0.02 6.58
N GLY A 83 21.63 0.83 7.63
CA GLY A 83 22.80 1.64 7.99
C GLY A 83 23.69 0.89 8.98
N SER A 84 24.98 1.28 9.03
CA SER A 84 25.92 0.79 10.03
C SER A 84 26.79 1.93 10.55
N LEU A 85 26.90 2.04 11.88
CA LEU A 85 27.82 2.94 12.56
C LEU A 85 28.42 2.19 13.76
N GLU A 86 29.75 2.19 13.89
CA GLU A 86 30.46 1.58 15.03
C GLU A 86 29.97 0.17 15.41
N TRP A 87 29.81 -0.71 14.41
CA TRP A 87 29.32 -2.10 14.56
C TRP A 87 27.84 -2.26 14.90
N GLN A 88 27.10 -1.17 15.14
CA GLN A 88 25.65 -1.20 15.32
C GLN A 88 24.94 -1.03 13.98
N ARG A 89 24.01 -1.96 13.68
CA ARG A 89 23.11 -1.87 12.51
C ARG A 89 21.80 -1.21 12.92
N PHE A 90 21.30 -0.34 12.07
CA PHE A 90 20.02 0.33 12.26
C PHE A 90 19.28 0.48 10.93
N ASP A 91 17.95 0.50 11.01
CA ASP A 91 17.11 0.74 9.84
C ASP A 91 17.25 2.20 9.41
N THR A 92 17.58 2.37 8.14
CA THR A 92 17.60 3.66 7.46
C THR A 92 16.49 3.71 6.43
N ARG A 93 16.05 4.91 6.07
CA ARG A 93 14.98 5.11 5.09
C ARG A 93 15.45 6.12 4.06
N VAL A 94 15.46 5.73 2.80
CA VAL A 94 15.72 6.64 1.68
C VAL A 94 14.39 7.02 1.08
N PRO A 95 14.00 8.32 1.10
CA PRO A 95 12.77 8.76 0.47
C PRO A 95 12.84 8.51 -1.04
N VAL A 96 11.72 8.10 -1.62
CA VAL A 96 11.58 7.90 -3.06
C VAL A 96 10.65 8.97 -3.60
N ASP A 97 11.12 9.69 -4.61
CA ASP A 97 10.30 10.68 -5.30
C ASP A 97 9.19 9.97 -6.08
N LEU A 98 7.95 10.24 -5.68
CA LEU A 98 6.78 9.83 -6.42
C LEU A 98 6.72 10.68 -7.70
N LEU A 99 7.09 10.10 -8.85
CA LEU A 99 6.95 10.75 -10.14
C LEU A 99 5.45 10.98 -10.43
N GLY A 100 5.00 12.22 -10.24
CA GLY A 100 3.62 12.61 -10.47
C GLY A 100 3.19 13.85 -9.67
N LYS A 101 3.63 15.03 -10.13
CA LYS A 101 2.80 16.23 -10.08
C LYS A 101 2.42 16.59 -11.51
#